data_AF-A0A1B7LCT3-F1
#
_entry.id   AF-A0A1B7LCT3-F1
#
_cell.length_a   1.000
_cell.length_b   1.000
_cell.length_c   1.000
_cell.angle_alpha   90.00
_cell.angle_beta   90.00
_cell.angle_gamma   90.00
#
_symmetry.space_group_name_H-M   'P 1'
#
loop_
_entity.id
_entity.type
_entity.pdbx_description
1 polymer ?
#
loop_
_entity_poly.entity_id
_entity_poly.type
_entity_poly.pdbx_seq_one_letter_code
_entity_poly.pdbx_strand_id
1 'polypeptide(L)'
;MISIAVMGSLGEETASRFVYKYYSLYRQIKILGIDVNFELVFLTVWIFLFIPLLSLYQHTIVSGMARLAGLSDCKHLILPVGLLLFDFSLLFFNNRTEFNLFATYIYPPLSIIFFSGLSLVLFLMYMLR
;
A
#
# COMPACT_ATOMS: atom_id res chain seq x y z
N MET A 1 15.15 -5.48 -3.47
CA MET A 1 15.84 -6.71 -3.90
C MET A 1 16.32 -7.44 -2.67
N ILE A 2 16.22 -8.77 -2.68
CA ILE A 2 17.20 -9.57 -1.94
C ILE A 2 18.55 -9.22 -2.54
N SER A 3 19.45 -8.66 -1.73
CA SER A 3 20.79 -8.29 -2.18
C SER A 3 21.44 -9.49 -2.87
N ILE A 4 22.26 -9.24 -3.90
CA ILE A 4 23.07 -10.28 -4.56
C ILE A 4 23.81 -11.14 -3.53
N ALA A 5 24.17 -10.53 -2.39
CA ALA A 5 24.72 -11.19 -1.21
C ALA A 5 23.82 -12.28 -0.58
N VAL A 6 22.50 -12.08 -0.53
CA VAL A 6 21.55 -13.04 0.04
C VAL A 6 21.17 -14.13 -0.96
N MET A 7 21.13 -13.84 -2.27
CA MET A 7 21.07 -14.89 -3.30
C MET A 7 22.34 -15.74 -3.31
N GLY A 8 23.51 -15.12 -3.14
CA GLY A 8 24.80 -15.81 -3.06
C GLY A 8 25.00 -16.63 -1.78
N SER A 9 24.35 -16.27 -0.67
CA SER A 9 24.50 -16.98 0.61
C SER A 9 23.41 -18.00 0.92
N LEU A 10 22.16 -17.77 0.47
CA LEU A 10 21.02 -18.66 0.74
C LEU A 10 20.63 -19.54 -0.46
N GLY A 11 21.13 -19.25 -1.65
CA GLY A 11 20.70 -19.90 -2.90
C GLY A 11 19.40 -19.33 -3.47
N GLU A 12 19.24 -19.43 -4.79
CA GLU A 12 18.13 -18.86 -5.58
C GLU A 12 16.74 -19.31 -5.08
N GLU A 13 16.64 -20.59 -4.70
CA GLU A 13 15.38 -21.16 -4.23
C GLU A 13 14.92 -20.55 -2.89
N THR A 14 15.86 -20.33 -1.97
CA THR A 14 15.58 -19.78 -0.64
C THR A 14 15.31 -18.27 -0.71
N ALA A 15 16.02 -17.57 -1.60
CA ALA A 15 15.78 -16.16 -1.89
C ALA A 15 14.40 -15.93 -2.51
N SER A 16 14.01 -16.70 -3.52
CA SER A 16 12.68 -16.58 -4.15
C SER A 16 11.53 -16.84 -3.15
N ARG A 17 11.68 -17.84 -2.27
CA ARG A 17 10.76 -18.07 -1.15
C ARG A 17 10.69 -16.90 -0.16
N PHE A 18 11.77 -16.15 0.03
CA PHE A 18 11.77 -14.99 0.93
C PHE A 18 11.03 -13.77 0.33
N VAL A 19 11.11 -13.56 -0.99
CA VAL A 19 10.37 -12.49 -1.69
C VAL A 19 8.88 -12.80 -1.77
N TYR A 20 8.55 -14.06 -2.02
CA TYR A 20 7.17 -14.53 -2.18
C TYR A 20 6.75 -15.42 -1.01
N LYS A 21 7.09 -15.01 0.23
CA LYS A 21 6.83 -15.81 1.44
C LYS A 21 5.41 -16.33 1.50
N TYR A 22 4.44 -15.44 1.34
CA TYR A 22 3.02 -15.79 1.38
C TYR A 22 2.66 -16.78 0.26
N TYR A 23 3.08 -16.52 -0.97
CA TYR A 23 2.86 -17.39 -2.12
C TYR A 23 3.43 -18.81 -1.91
N SER A 24 4.66 -18.91 -1.40
CA SER A 24 5.32 -20.18 -1.09
C SER A 24 4.63 -20.93 0.06
N LEU A 25 4.01 -20.20 0.99
CA LEU A 25 3.24 -20.75 2.10
C LEU A 25 1.91 -21.33 1.60
N TYR A 26 1.19 -20.58 0.76
CA TYR A 26 -0.09 -21.02 0.20
C TYR A 26 0.06 -22.22 -0.74
N ARG A 27 1.18 -22.35 -1.45
CA ARG A 27 1.48 -23.53 -2.29
C ARG A 27 1.67 -24.82 -1.48
N GLN A 28 2.01 -24.73 -0.20
CA GLN A 28 2.22 -25.90 0.67
C GLN A 28 0.92 -26.40 1.34
N ILE A 29 -0.19 -25.67 1.19
CA ILE A 29 -1.45 -26.03 1.82
C ILE A 29 -2.12 -27.15 1.02
N LYS A 30 -2.24 -28.33 1.66
CA LYS A 30 -3.03 -29.46 1.15
C LYS A 30 -4.30 -29.59 1.99
N ILE A 31 -5.46 -29.61 1.34
CA ILE A 31 -6.73 -29.97 2.01
C ILE A 31 -7.03 -31.43 1.68
N LEU A 32 -7.17 -32.28 2.69
CA LEU A 32 -7.52 -33.70 2.51
C LEU A 32 -6.59 -34.45 1.52
N GLY A 33 -5.32 -34.06 1.46
CA GLY A 33 -4.33 -34.66 0.56
C GLY A 33 -4.39 -34.18 -0.90
N ILE A 34 -5.33 -33.29 -1.24
CA ILE A 34 -5.45 -32.69 -2.56
C ILE A 34 -4.62 -31.40 -2.61
N ASP A 35 -3.79 -31.29 -3.64
CA ASP A 35 -3.10 -30.04 -3.97
C ASP A 35 -4.13 -29.03 -4.48
N VAL A 36 -4.50 -28.09 -3.61
CA VAL A 36 -5.40 -26.99 -3.95
C VAL A 36 -4.56 -25.79 -4.34
N ASN A 37 -4.88 -25.14 -5.46
CA ASN A 37 -4.22 -23.91 -5.93
C ASN A 37 -4.62 -22.69 -5.06
N PHE A 38 -4.29 -22.72 -3.78
CA PHE A 38 -4.57 -21.66 -2.81
C PHE A 38 -3.96 -20.32 -3.18
N GLU A 39 -2.89 -20.35 -3.96
CA GLU A 39 -2.28 -19.17 -4.53
C GLU A 39 -3.26 -18.31 -5.33
N LEU A 40 -4.07 -18.94 -6.19
CA LEU A 40 -5.06 -18.27 -7.02
C LEU A 40 -6.18 -17.68 -6.17
N VAL A 41 -6.60 -18.41 -5.13
CA VAL A 41 -7.58 -17.94 -4.16
C VAL A 41 -7.05 -16.72 -3.41
N PHE A 42 -5.80 -16.78 -2.94
CA PHE A 42 -5.15 -15.68 -2.23
C PHE A 42 -5.05 -14.43 -3.10
N LEU A 43 -4.55 -14.55 -4.34
CA LEU A 43 -4.45 -13.42 -5.27
C LEU A 43 -5.82 -12.80 -5.57
N THR A 44 -6.83 -13.65 -5.78
CA THR A 44 -8.20 -13.19 -6.03
C THR A 44 -8.72 -12.39 -4.84
N VAL A 45 -8.67 -12.96 -3.63
CA VAL A 45 -9.10 -12.28 -2.40
C VAL A 45 -8.34 -10.97 -2.20
N TRP A 46 -7.03 -10.96 -2.45
CA TRP A 46 -6.18 -9.78 -2.34
C TRP A 46 -6.62 -8.66 -3.29
N ILE A 47 -6.85 -8.97 -4.57
CA ILE A 47 -7.32 -8.00 -5.56
C ILE A 47 -8.71 -7.46 -5.18
N PHE A 48 -9.62 -8.35 -4.76
CA PHE A 48 -10.97 -7.96 -4.34
C PHE A 48 -10.97 -7.08 -3.09
N LEU A 49 -10.03 -7.27 -2.17
CA LEU A 49 -9.87 -6.41 -0.99
C LEU A 49 -9.32 -5.02 -1.32
N PHE A 50 -8.48 -4.90 -2.35
CA PHE A 50 -7.86 -3.62 -2.72
C PHE A 50 -8.86 -2.63 -3.29
N ILE A 51 -9.88 -3.08 -4.03
CA ILE A 51 -10.89 -2.21 -4.65
C ILE A 51 -11.66 -1.36 -3.62
N PRO A 52 -12.33 -1.93 -2.61
CA PRO A 52 -13.05 -1.14 -1.60
C PRO A 52 -12.09 -0.29 -0.75
N LEU A 53 -10.87 -0.78 -0.50
CA LEU A 53 -9.87 -0.06 0.26
C LEU A 53 -9.41 1.21 -0.48
N LEU A 54 -9.13 1.09 -1.77
CA LEU A 54 -8.77 2.22 -2.63
C LEU A 54 -9.93 3.22 -2.74
N SER A 55 -11.16 2.73 -2.89
CA SER A 55 -12.36 3.58 -2.90
C SER A 55 -12.50 4.37 -1.61
N LEU A 56 -12.22 3.75 -0.46
CA LEU A 56 -12.31 4.40 0.84
C LEU A 56 -11.24 5.48 1.02
N TYR A 57 -10.01 5.23 0.57
CA TYR A 57 -8.95 6.23 0.56
C TYR A 57 -9.27 7.41 -0.37
N GLN A 58 -9.71 7.14 -1.60
CA GLN A 58 -10.10 8.19 -2.54
C GLN A 58 -11.22 9.06 -1.97
N HIS A 59 -12.26 8.43 -1.39
CA HIS A 59 -13.36 9.16 -0.77
C HIS A 59 -12.89 10.06 0.39
N THR A 60 -11.92 9.58 1.19
CA THR A 60 -11.34 10.34 2.31
C THR A 60 -10.56 11.56 1.82
N ILE A 61 -9.74 11.39 0.77
CA ILE A 61 -8.98 12.49 0.14
C ILE A 61 -9.94 13.54 -0.42
N VAL A 62 -10.94 13.11 -1.19
CA VAL A 62 -11.93 13.99 -1.82
C VAL A 62 -12.75 14.75 -0.78
N SER A 63 -13.19 14.09 0.29
CA SER A 63 -13.92 14.73 1.39
C SER A 63 -13.05 15.75 2.14
N GLY A 64 -11.78 15.41 2.38
CA GLY A 64 -10.82 16.32 3.01
C GLY A 64 -10.57 17.56 2.16
N MET A 65 -10.31 17.37 0.87
CA MET A 65 -10.13 18.48 -0.09
C MET A 65 -11.37 19.35 -0.22
N ALA A 66 -12.57 18.76 -0.30
CA ALA A 66 -13.82 19.52 -0.36
C ALA A 66 -14.01 20.42 0.87
N ARG A 67 -13.72 19.89 2.07
CA ARG A 67 -13.77 20.68 3.32
C ARG A 67 -12.73 21.80 3.35
N LEU A 68 -11.51 21.54 2.90
CA LEU A 68 -10.47 22.57 2.82
C LEU A 68 -10.81 23.67 1.79
N ALA A 69 -11.49 23.32 0.71
CA ALA A 69 -11.95 24.24 -0.31
C ALA A 69 -13.29 24.93 0.01
N GLY A 70 -13.94 24.60 1.14
CA GLY A 70 -15.24 25.14 1.53
C GLY A 70 -16.41 24.68 0.66
N LEU A 71 -16.28 23.56 -0.04
CA LEU A 71 -17.30 23.00 -0.92
C LEU A 71 -18.33 22.20 -0.12
N SER A 72 -19.61 22.39 -0.43
CA SER A 72 -20.73 21.68 0.21
C SER A 72 -20.86 20.23 -0.26
N ASP A 73 -20.41 19.93 -1.49
CA ASP A 73 -20.45 18.61 -2.08
C ASP A 73 -19.09 18.24 -2.68
N CYS A 74 -18.70 16.99 -2.48
CA CYS A 74 -17.43 16.42 -2.90
C CYS A 74 -17.51 15.75 -4.28
N LYS A 75 -18.72 15.59 -4.85
CA LYS A 75 -18.97 14.90 -6.13
C LYS A 75 -18.12 15.42 -7.30
N HIS A 76 -17.92 16.73 -7.37
CA HIS A 76 -17.15 17.38 -8.43
C HIS A 76 -15.64 17.07 -8.35
N LEU A 77 -15.14 16.71 -7.16
CA LEU A 77 -13.72 16.40 -6.95
C LEU A 77 -13.41 14.91 -7.12
N ILE A 78 -14.42 14.04 -7.15
CA ILE A 78 -14.21 12.58 -7.26
C ILE A 78 -13.42 12.24 -8.52
N LEU A 79 -13.83 12.78 -9.66
CA LEU A 79 -13.27 12.46 -10.97
C LEU A 79 -11.87 13.08 -11.17
N PRO A 80 -11.65 14.38 -10.87
CA PRO A 80 -10.30 14.98 -10.91
C PRO A 80 -9.29 14.28 -9.98
N VAL A 81 -9.67 13.99 -8.74
CA VAL A 81 -8.79 13.32 -7.79
C VAL A 81 -8.52 11.87 -8.20
N GLY A 82 -9.53 11.18 -8.75
CA GLY A 82 -9.35 9.83 -9.30
C GLY A 82 -8.36 9.77 -10.46
N LEU A 83 -8.44 10.73 -11.40
CA LEU A 83 -7.49 10.86 -12.50
C LEU A 83 -6.07 11.13 -11.99
N LEU A 84 -5.90 12.08 -11.07
CA LEU A 84 -4.59 12.37 -10.48
C LEU A 84 -4.00 11.15 -9.77
N LEU A 85 -4.81 10.40 -9.01
CA LEU A 85 -4.37 9.17 -8.35
C LEU A 85 -3.92 8.12 -9.38
N PHE A 86 -4.66 7.98 -10.47
CA PHE A 86 -4.30 7.07 -11.56
C PHE A 86 -2.98 7.48 -12.22
N ASP A 87 -2.83 8.74 -12.60
CA ASP A 87 -1.63 9.28 -13.23
C ASP A 87 -0.42 9.15 -12.30
N PHE A 88 -0.57 9.52 -11.02
CA PHE A 88 0.49 9.32 -10.04
C PHE A 88 0.84 7.85 -9.88
N SER A 89 -0.12 6.91 -9.94
CA SER A 89 0.20 5.48 -9.85
C SER A 89 1.14 5.01 -10.97
N LEU A 90 1.02 5.60 -12.16
CA LEU A 90 1.86 5.28 -13.32
C LEU A 90 3.22 5.99 -13.26
N LEU A 91 3.27 7.19 -12.68
CA LEU A 91 4.46 8.04 -12.69
C LEU A 91 5.35 7.88 -11.45
N PHE A 92 4.82 7.41 -10.32
CA PHE A 92 5.55 7.44 -9.04
C PHE A 92 6.76 6.50 -8.99
N PHE A 93 6.66 5.33 -9.62
CA PHE A 93 7.71 4.31 -9.59
C PHE A 93 7.83 3.62 -10.94
N ASN A 94 9.00 3.70 -11.57
CA ASN A 94 9.24 3.05 -12.86
C ASN A 94 9.41 1.54 -12.73
N ASN A 95 9.83 1.10 -11.54
CA ASN A 95 10.06 -0.31 -11.27
C ASN A 95 9.85 -0.66 -9.80
N ARG A 96 9.76 -1.96 -9.53
CA ARG A 96 9.55 -2.49 -8.18
C ARG A 96 10.72 -2.21 -7.24
N THR A 97 11.93 -1.96 -7.75
CA THR A 97 13.10 -1.65 -6.92
C THR A 97 12.99 -0.26 -6.32
N GLU A 98 12.63 0.74 -7.12
CA GLU A 98 12.36 2.12 -6.67
C GLU A 98 11.26 2.15 -5.62
N PHE A 99 10.15 1.44 -5.87
CA PHE A 99 9.06 1.31 -4.89
C PHE A 99 9.56 0.76 -3.55
N ASN A 100 10.38 -0.30 -3.57
CA ASN A 100 10.89 -0.90 -2.33
C ASN A 100 11.85 0.02 -1.58
N LEU A 101 12.72 0.75 -2.29
CA LEU A 101 13.61 1.74 -1.67
C LEU A 101 12.79 2.84 -1.00
N PHE A 102 11.76 3.34 -1.69
CA PHE A 102 10.85 4.31 -1.12
C PHE A 102 10.12 3.75 0.12
N ALA A 103 9.49 2.58 0.00
CA ALA A 103 8.72 1.98 1.09
C ALA A 103 9.57 1.65 2.33
N THR A 104 10.85 1.33 2.16
CA THR A 104 11.74 0.93 3.26
C THR A 104 12.43 2.13 3.90
N TYR A 105 12.88 3.10 3.10
CA TYR A 105 13.77 4.16 3.60
C TYR A 105 13.15 5.55 3.59
N ILE A 106 12.21 5.82 2.69
CA ILE A 106 11.66 7.17 2.49
C ILE A 106 10.29 7.30 3.16
N TYR A 107 9.42 6.31 2.97
CA TYR A 107 8.06 6.31 3.48
C TYR A 107 8.00 6.29 5.02
N PRO A 108 8.77 5.46 5.75
CA PRO A 108 8.67 5.42 7.21
C PRO A 108 8.98 6.76 7.88
N PRO A 109 10.10 7.46 7.60
CA PRO A 109 10.35 8.76 8.24
C PRO A 109 9.31 9.82 7.84
N LEU A 110 8.88 9.85 6.58
CA LEU A 110 7.81 10.76 6.14
C LEU A 110 6.49 10.51 6.89
N SER A 111 6.07 9.25 6.97
CA SER A 111 4.81 8.88 7.62
C SER A 111 4.81 9.27 9.10
N ILE A 112 5.92 9.07 9.81
CA ILE A 112 6.04 9.47 11.22
C ILE A 112 5.83 10.97 11.36
N ILE A 113 6.46 11.79 10.52
CA ILE A 113 6.30 13.26 10.58
C ILE A 113 4.85 13.66 10.37
N PHE A 114 4.16 13.08 9.37
CA PHE A 114 2.77 13.42 9.10
C PHE A 114 1.81 12.93 10.19
N PHE A 115 1.92 11.68 10.65
CA PHE A 115 1.02 11.14 11.67
C PHE A 115 1.27 11.74 13.06
N SER A 116 2.53 11.79 13.49
CA SER A 116 2.87 12.34 14.81
C SER A 116 2.79 13.86 14.82
N GLY A 117 3.25 14.54 13.77
CA GLY A 117 3.19 15.99 13.66
C GLY A 117 1.76 16.51 13.66
N LEU A 118 0.87 15.91 12.85
CA LEU A 118 -0.54 16.31 12.82
C LEU A 118 -1.23 16.06 14.17
N SER A 119 -0.93 14.92 14.82
CA SER A 119 -1.47 14.61 16.16
C SER A 119 -0.98 15.61 17.22
N LEU A 120 0.29 16.01 17.18
CA LEU A 120 0.86 17.01 18.10
C LEU A 120 0.26 18.39 17.89
N VAL A 121 0.07 18.82 16.63
CA VAL A 121 -0.57 20.12 16.33
C VAL A 121 -1.99 20.14 16.89
N LEU A 122 -2.77 19.07 16.65
CA LEU A 122 -4.13 18.95 17.18
C LEU A 122 -4.14 18.95 18.72
N PHE A 123 -3.18 18.27 19.35
CA PHE A 123 -3.04 18.25 20.81
C PHE A 123 -2.70 19.63 21.38
N LEU A 124 -1.77 20.36 20.76
CA LEU A 124 -1.40 21.72 21.16
C LEU A 124 -2.59 22.69 21.01
N MET A 125 -3.33 22.58 19.91
CA MET A 125 -4.56 23.38 19.70
C MET A 125 -5.61 23.09 20.77
N TYR A 126 -5.75 21.84 21.20
CA TYR A 126 -6.64 21.49 22.31
C TYR A 126 -6.15 22.09 23.64
N MET A 127 -4.84 22.08 23.92
CA MET A 127 -4.29 22.60 25.17
C MET A 127 -4.34 24.15 25.27
N LEU A 128 -4.39 24.84 24.12
CA LEU A 128 -4.50 26.29 24.00
C LEU A 128 -5.93 26.82 24.14
N ARG A 129 -6.93 25.93 24.15
CA ARG A 129 -8.35 26.25 24.31
C ARG A 129 -8.79 26.05 25.75
#